data_AF-W7T6T5-F1
#
_entry.id   AF-W7T6T5-F1
#
_cell.length_a   1.000
_cell.length_b   1.000
_cell.length_c   1.000
_cell.angle_alpha   90.00
_cell.angle_beta   90.00
_cell.angle_gamma   90.00
#
_symmetry.space_group_name_H-M   'P 1'
#
loop_
_entity.id
_entity.type
_entity.pdbx_description
1 polymer ?
#
loop_
_entity_poly.entity_id
_entity_poly.type
_entity_poly.pdbx_seq_one_letter_code
_entity_poly.pdbx_strand_id
1 'polypeptide(L)'
;MTRSISEMDARLYHYELVKRAISMSLDGRERERELVSRLLSALYPSLLSTADVGKGFERLFEVVDDLQVDVPSAVRDIATFLARAVVDELLPPSFLSDPLVLGLGGEMVEHAKLLLSRDHMGARCVQDEKREGGKGRGLS
;
A
#
# COMPACT_ATOMS: atom_id res chain seq x y z
N MET A 1 -21.70 -18.75 25.48
CA MET A 1 -21.15 -17.85 24.43
C MET A 1 -19.64 -18.04 24.38
N THR A 2 -19.17 -19.10 23.73
CA THR A 2 -17.74 -19.37 23.54
C THR A 2 -17.36 -18.97 22.11
N ARG A 3 -17.18 -17.66 21.85
CA ARG A 3 -16.42 -17.25 20.66
C ARG A 3 -14.96 -17.53 20.99
N SER A 4 -14.54 -18.69 20.52
CA SER A 4 -13.37 -19.43 20.98
C SER A 4 -12.07 -18.72 20.63
N ILE A 5 -11.07 -18.96 21.46
CA ILE A 5 -9.66 -18.56 21.33
C ILE A 5 -9.10 -18.78 19.90
N SER A 6 -9.65 -19.74 19.15
CA SER A 6 -9.34 -19.98 17.73
C SER A 6 -9.62 -18.80 16.81
N GLU A 7 -10.65 -17.99 17.06
CA GLU A 7 -10.91 -16.76 16.31
C GLU A 7 -9.90 -15.64 16.64
N MET A 8 -9.32 -15.67 17.84
CA MET A 8 -8.27 -14.73 18.26
C MET A 8 -6.93 -15.09 17.61
N ASP A 9 -6.61 -16.38 17.57
CA ASP A 9 -5.40 -16.90 16.93
C ASP A 9 -5.43 -16.63 15.41
N ALA A 10 -6.56 -16.88 14.74
CA ALA A 10 -6.73 -16.57 13.32
C ALA A 10 -6.47 -15.08 12.97
N ARG A 11 -6.96 -14.15 13.80
CA ARG A 11 -6.70 -12.70 13.62
C ARG A 11 -5.23 -12.34 13.85
N LEU A 12 -4.54 -13.04 14.75
CA LEU A 12 -3.10 -12.90 14.93
C LEU A 12 -2.31 -13.41 13.71
N TYR A 13 -2.89 -14.21 12.81
CA TYR A 13 -2.22 -14.63 11.57
C TYR A 13 -2.51 -13.75 10.36
N HIS A 14 -3.47 -12.82 10.43
CA HIS A 14 -3.82 -12.00 9.25
C HIS A 14 -2.67 -11.08 8.82
N TYR A 15 -1.94 -10.48 9.77
CA TYR A 15 -0.75 -9.71 9.44
C TYR A 15 0.41 -10.59 8.92
N GLU A 16 0.51 -11.84 9.39
CA GLU A 16 1.47 -12.82 8.87
C GLU A 16 1.16 -13.22 7.43
N LEU A 17 -0.13 -13.27 7.05
CA LEU A 17 -0.54 -13.47 5.66
C LEU A 17 0.00 -12.34 4.78
N VAL A 18 -0.16 -11.09 5.21
CA VAL A 18 0.33 -9.90 4.48
C VAL A 18 1.85 -9.97 4.33
N LYS A 19 2.58 -10.15 5.43
CA LYS A 19 4.04 -10.26 5.45
C LYS A 19 4.52 -11.38 4.52
N ARG A 20 3.96 -12.59 4.65
CA ARG A 20 4.38 -13.76 3.87
C ARG A 20 4.07 -13.61 2.39
N ALA A 21 2.86 -13.14 2.04
CA ALA A 21 2.47 -12.94 0.65
C ALA A 21 3.41 -11.96 -0.05
N ILE A 22 3.74 -10.83 0.61
CA ILE A 22 4.68 -9.87 0.06
C ILE A 22 6.07 -10.50 -0.04
N SER A 23 6.60 -11.06 1.05
CA SER A 23 7.95 -11.66 1.08
C SER A 23 8.14 -12.71 -0.02
N MET A 24 7.18 -13.62 -0.20
CA MET A 24 7.23 -14.66 -1.23
C MET A 24 7.20 -14.08 -2.66
N SER A 25 6.58 -12.93 -2.86
CA SER A 25 6.53 -12.28 -4.17
C SER A 25 7.79 -11.49 -4.52
N LEU A 26 8.67 -11.20 -3.55
CA LEU A 26 9.91 -10.46 -3.77
C LEU A 26 10.92 -11.27 -4.59
N ASP A 27 11.00 -12.58 -4.35
CA ASP A 27 11.81 -13.52 -5.15
C ASP A 27 11.18 -13.80 -6.53
N GLY A 28 9.95 -13.33 -6.74
CA GLY A 28 9.15 -13.54 -7.93
C GLY A 28 9.34 -12.49 -9.03
N ARG A 29 8.58 -12.69 -10.12
CA ARG A 29 8.46 -11.71 -11.22
C ARG A 29 7.49 -10.59 -10.84
N GLU A 30 7.55 -9.49 -11.59
CA GLU A 30 6.62 -8.35 -11.43
C GLU A 30 5.14 -8.75 -11.45
N ARG A 31 4.79 -9.73 -12.30
CA ARG A 31 3.43 -10.29 -12.35
C ARG A 31 2.99 -10.89 -11.02
N GLU A 32 3.88 -11.56 -10.28
CA GLU A 32 3.54 -12.17 -9.00
C GLU A 32 3.30 -11.08 -7.94
N ARG A 33 4.09 -10.01 -7.96
CA ARG A 33 3.89 -8.84 -7.10
C ARG A 33 2.56 -8.13 -7.38
N GLU A 34 2.20 -7.99 -8.65
CA GLU A 34 0.89 -7.45 -9.05
C GLU A 34 -0.26 -8.32 -8.53
N LEU A 35 -0.16 -9.65 -8.68
CA LEU A 35 -1.18 -10.58 -8.20
C LEU A 35 -1.32 -10.51 -6.67
N VAL A 36 -0.22 -10.38 -5.94
CA VAL A 36 -0.24 -10.20 -4.48
C VAL A 36 -0.88 -8.87 -4.10
N SER A 37 -0.55 -7.77 -4.77
CA SER A 37 -1.20 -6.47 -4.50
C SER A 37 -2.72 -6.57 -4.67
N ARG A 38 -3.18 -7.16 -5.79
CA ARG A 38 -4.61 -7.37 -6.05
C ARG A 38 -5.27 -8.33 -5.05
N LEU A 39 -4.56 -9.36 -4.61
CA LEU A 39 -5.05 -10.28 -3.59
C LEU A 39 -5.29 -9.55 -2.27
N LEU A 40 -4.35 -8.73 -1.82
CA LEU A 40 -4.49 -7.94 -0.60
C LEU A 40 -5.69 -6.98 -0.68
N SER A 41 -5.84 -6.27 -1.80
CA SER A 41 -6.98 -5.38 -2.03
C SER A 41 -8.32 -6.13 -2.10
N ALA A 42 -8.34 -7.37 -2.59
CA ALA A 42 -9.55 -8.21 -2.62
C ALA A 42 -9.92 -8.79 -1.24
N LEU A 43 -8.93 -9.03 -0.38
CA LEU A 43 -9.16 -9.54 0.98
C LEU A 43 -9.55 -8.42 1.95
N TYR A 44 -9.23 -7.16 1.64
CA TYR A 44 -9.66 -5.99 2.39
C TYR A 44 -11.06 -5.52 1.92
N PRO A 45 -11.98 -5.09 2.82
CA PRO A 45 -11.92 -5.16 4.28
C PRO A 45 -12.52 -6.45 4.85
N SER A 46 -12.82 -7.44 4.00
CA SER A 46 -13.61 -8.63 4.39
C SER A 46 -12.90 -9.55 5.37
N LEU A 47 -11.60 -9.78 5.17
CA LEU A 47 -10.74 -10.63 6.00
C LEU A 47 -9.64 -9.80 6.68
N LEU A 48 -9.03 -8.86 5.93
CA LEU A 48 -7.96 -8.01 6.42
C LEU A 48 -8.53 -6.69 6.94
N SER A 49 -8.04 -6.24 8.09
CA SER A 49 -8.25 -4.87 8.57
C SER A 49 -7.04 -3.98 8.28
N THR A 50 -7.21 -2.66 8.34
CA THR A 50 -6.11 -1.68 8.22
C THR A 50 -5.01 -1.97 9.24
N ALA A 51 -5.37 -2.41 10.46
CA ALA A 51 -4.42 -2.77 11.49
C ALA A 51 -3.61 -4.03 11.12
N ASP A 52 -4.23 -5.02 10.49
CA ASP A 52 -3.54 -6.23 10.02
C ASP A 52 -2.56 -5.91 8.89
N VAL A 53 -2.97 -5.06 7.94
CA VAL A 53 -2.11 -4.60 6.84
C VAL A 53 -0.94 -3.80 7.39
N GLY A 54 -1.19 -2.83 8.27
CA GLY A 54 -0.15 -1.98 8.87
C GLY A 54 0.86 -2.79 9.66
N LYS A 55 0.38 -3.68 10.54
CA LYS A 55 1.24 -4.59 11.30
C LYS A 55 2.01 -5.55 10.40
N GLY A 56 1.44 -5.96 9.26
CA GLY A 56 2.12 -6.78 8.26
C GLY A 56 3.32 -6.07 7.66
N PHE A 57 3.18 -4.78 7.33
CA PHE A 57 4.29 -3.93 6.86
C PHE A 57 5.34 -3.68 7.95
N GLU A 58 4.93 -3.39 9.19
CA GLU A 58 5.85 -3.24 10.31
C GLU A 58 6.74 -4.47 10.49
N ARG A 59 6.14 -5.67 10.47
CA ARG A 59 6.89 -6.94 10.55
C ARG A 59 7.74 -7.23 9.33
N LEU A 60 7.39 -6.67 8.18
CA LEU A 60 8.17 -6.79 6.96
C LEU A 60 9.41 -5.89 7.02
N PHE A 61 9.29 -4.68 7.59
CA PHE A 61 10.41 -3.77 7.80
C PHE A 61 11.46 -4.37 8.73
N GLU A 62 11.04 -5.07 9.80
CA GLU A 62 11.95 -5.74 10.73
C GLU A 62 12.85 -6.80 10.08
N VAL A 63 12.43 -7.39 8.95
CA VAL A 63 13.16 -8.48 8.27
C VAL A 63 13.70 -8.08 6.89
N VAL A 64 13.60 -6.79 6.52
CA VAL A 64 14.00 -6.36 5.18
C VAL A 64 15.49 -6.52 4.92
N ASP A 65 16.32 -6.33 5.95
CA ASP A 65 17.77 -6.45 5.82
C ASP A 65 18.18 -7.89 5.48
N ASP A 66 17.53 -8.87 6.10
CA ASP A 66 17.70 -10.29 5.77
C ASP A 66 17.19 -10.59 4.35
N LEU A 67 16.02 -10.04 3.97
CA LEU A 67 15.46 -10.22 2.63
C LEU A 67 16.33 -9.61 1.53
N GLN A 68 17.04 -8.51 1.81
CA GLN A 68 17.94 -7.86 0.86
C GLN A 68 19.16 -8.72 0.50
N VAL A 69 19.57 -9.64 1.39
CA VAL A 69 20.68 -10.56 1.13
C VAL A 69 20.37 -11.44 -0.09
N ASP A 70 19.13 -11.91 -0.20
CA ASP A 70 18.69 -12.75 -1.31
C ASP A 70 18.14 -11.92 -2.47
N VAL A 71 17.42 -10.84 -2.17
CA VAL A 71 16.74 -9.99 -3.16
C VAL A 71 17.20 -8.53 -3.01
N PRO A 72 18.23 -8.09 -3.77
CA PRO A 72 18.77 -6.74 -3.66
C PRO A 72 17.76 -5.61 -3.93
N SER A 73 16.65 -5.92 -4.61
CA SER A 73 15.57 -4.95 -4.87
C SER A 73 14.47 -4.91 -3.80
N ALA A 74 14.57 -5.69 -2.73
CA ALA A 74 13.52 -5.83 -1.71
C ALA A 74 13.01 -4.49 -1.19
N VAL A 75 13.89 -3.55 -0.81
CA VAL A 75 13.51 -2.21 -0.32
C VAL A 75 12.64 -1.46 -1.32
N ARG A 76 13.03 -1.43 -2.60
CA ARG A 76 12.28 -0.73 -3.65
C ARG A 76 10.93 -1.39 -3.89
N ASP A 77 10.91 -2.72 -3.93
CA ASP A 77 9.71 -3.47 -4.26
C ASP A 77 8.70 -3.40 -3.08
N ILE A 78 9.17 -3.44 -1.83
CA ILE A 78 8.36 -3.20 -0.63
C ILE A 78 7.82 -1.76 -0.59
N ALA A 79 8.63 -0.76 -0.91
CA ALA A 79 8.18 0.64 -1.02
C ALA A 79 7.05 0.79 -2.05
N THR A 80 7.12 0.03 -3.15
CA THR A 80 6.07 0.00 -4.18
C THR A 80 4.78 -0.63 -3.64
N PHE A 81 4.88 -1.76 -2.93
CA PHE A 81 3.73 -2.35 -2.24
C PHE A 81 3.10 -1.37 -1.23
N LEU A 82 3.92 -0.64 -0.48
CA LEU A 82 3.47 0.32 0.51
C LEU A 82 2.74 1.50 -0.15
N ALA A 83 3.28 2.05 -1.23
CA ALA A 83 2.61 3.10 -2.01
C ALA A 83 1.25 2.61 -2.54
N ARG A 84 1.20 1.39 -3.09
CA ARG A 84 -0.06 0.78 -3.57
C ARG A 84 -1.07 0.55 -2.45
N ALA A 85 -0.62 0.11 -1.28
CA ALA A 85 -1.52 -0.06 -0.13
C ALA A 85 -2.18 1.25 0.30
N VAL A 86 -1.50 2.39 0.11
CA VAL A 86 -2.10 3.72 0.34
C VAL A 86 -3.05 4.11 -0.80
N VAL A 87 -2.67 3.89 -2.06
CA VAL A 87 -3.51 4.20 -3.24
C VAL A 87 -4.82 3.39 -3.25
N ASP A 88 -4.73 2.11 -2.91
CA ASP A 88 -5.88 1.19 -2.86
C ASP A 88 -6.70 1.34 -1.55
N GLU A 89 -6.37 2.33 -0.70
CA GLU A 89 -7.04 2.65 0.57
C GLU A 89 -6.98 1.54 1.64
N LEU A 90 -6.01 0.62 1.56
CA LEU A 90 -5.75 -0.37 2.62
C LEU A 90 -5.11 0.30 3.84
N LEU A 91 -4.29 1.33 3.61
CA LEU A 91 -3.61 2.11 4.64
C LEU A 91 -3.90 3.60 4.45
N PRO A 92 -4.15 4.36 5.54
CA PRO A 92 -4.30 5.80 5.44
C PRO A 92 -2.94 6.45 5.11
N PRO A 93 -2.90 7.60 4.41
CA PRO A 93 -1.66 8.34 4.15
C PRO A 93 -0.90 8.73 5.43
N SER A 94 -1.61 8.87 6.55
CA SER A 94 -1.01 9.15 7.87
C SER A 94 -0.09 8.04 8.36
N PHE A 95 -0.26 6.81 7.88
CA PHE A 95 0.62 5.69 8.19
C PHE A 95 2.08 5.99 7.82
N LEU A 96 2.32 6.67 6.69
CA LEU A 96 3.68 7.05 6.25
C LEU A 96 4.29 8.21 7.06
N SER A 97 3.51 8.81 7.94
CA SER A 97 3.93 9.91 8.81
C SER A 97 4.04 9.48 10.28
N ASP A 98 3.71 8.21 10.59
CA ASP A 98 3.80 7.68 11.93
C ASP A 98 5.28 7.55 12.36
N PRO A 99 5.68 8.09 13.54
CA PRO A 99 7.08 8.02 13.99
C PRO A 99 7.64 6.60 14.12
N LEU A 100 6.80 5.61 14.47
CA LEU A 100 7.21 4.22 14.57
C LEU A 100 7.47 3.64 13.18
N VAL A 101 6.57 3.91 12.23
CA VAL A 101 6.71 3.48 10.84
C VAL A 101 7.92 4.13 10.18
N LEU A 102 8.21 5.39 10.46
CA LEU A 102 9.41 6.06 9.97
C LEU A 102 10.69 5.48 10.59
N GLY A 103 10.67 5.18 11.88
CA GLY A 103 11.81 4.58 12.57
C GLY A 103 12.15 3.17 12.08
N LEU A 104 11.14 2.36 11.74
CA LEU A 104 11.32 0.99 11.23
C LEU A 104 11.51 0.96 9.71
N GLY A 105 10.72 1.73 8.98
CA GLY A 105 10.61 1.65 7.53
C GLY A 105 11.64 2.47 6.76
N GLY A 106 12.25 3.49 7.40
CA GLY A 106 13.37 4.27 6.85
C GLY A 106 13.24 4.60 5.35
N GLU A 107 14.17 4.05 4.56
CA GLU A 107 14.25 4.26 3.10
C GLU A 107 13.00 3.79 2.34
N MET A 108 12.31 2.74 2.80
CA MET A 108 11.10 2.22 2.14
C MET A 108 9.96 3.23 2.23
N VAL A 109 9.81 3.89 3.38
CA VAL A 109 8.75 4.89 3.60
C VAL A 109 9.04 6.15 2.79
N GLU A 110 10.29 6.59 2.73
CA GLU A 110 10.70 7.72 1.90
C GLU A 110 10.51 7.43 0.41
N HIS A 111 10.88 6.24 -0.07
CA HIS A 111 10.60 5.83 -1.44
C HIS A 111 9.10 5.77 -1.74
N ALA A 112 8.28 5.24 -0.83
CA ALA A 112 6.83 5.20 -1.01
C ALA A 112 6.24 6.61 -1.12
N LYS A 113 6.68 7.57 -0.28
CA LYS A 113 6.27 8.98 -0.38
C LYS A 113 6.66 9.61 -1.72
N LEU A 114 7.85 9.32 -2.24
CA LEU A 114 8.29 9.81 -3.54
C LEU A 114 7.43 9.26 -4.68
N LEU A 115 7.06 7.98 -4.64
CA LEU A 115 6.16 7.36 -5.62
C LEU A 115 4.79 8.03 -5.59
N LEU A 116 4.20 8.19 -4.40
CA LEU A 116 2.90 8.85 -4.23
C LEU A 116 2.93 10.30 -4.70
N SER A 117 4.03 11.02 -4.47
CA SER A 117 4.19 12.43 -4.89
C SER A 117 4.23 12.58 -6.41
N ARG A 118 4.80 11.59 -7.13
CA ARG A 118 4.85 11.58 -8.60
C ARG A 118 3.47 11.37 -9.20
N ASP A 119 2.67 10.47 -8.63
CA ASP A 119 1.36 10.14 -9.18
C ASP A 119 0.31 11.23 -8.90
N HIS A 120 0.47 12.03 -7.84
CA HIS A 120 -0.37 13.21 -7.60
C HIS A 120 -0.19 14.32 -8.67
N MET A 121 0.88 14.30 -9.47
CA MET A 121 1.08 15.24 -10.58
C MET A 121 0.26 14.85 -11.83
N GLY A 122 -0.26 13.61 -11.92
CA GLY A 122 -1.11 13.16 -13.02
C GLY A 122 -2.60 13.49 -12.85
N ALA A 123 -3.06 13.77 -11.62
CA ALA A 123 -4.49 13.90 -11.30
C ALA A 123 -5.06 15.34 -11.41
N ARG A 124 -4.25 16.36 -11.72
CA ARG A 124 -4.73 17.75 -11.86
C ARG A 124 -4.94 18.25 -13.29
N CYS A 125 -4.61 17.47 -14.31
CA CYS A 125 -4.71 17.94 -15.70
C CYS A 125 -6.09 17.76 -16.35
N VAL A 126 -7.11 17.26 -15.63
CA VAL A 126 -8.47 17.12 -16.17
C VAL A 126 -9.49 17.84 -15.29
N GLN A 127 -9.35 19.16 -15.17
CA GLN A 127 -10.45 19.99 -14.67
C GLN A 127 -10.31 21.49 -15.03
N ASP A 128 -9.83 21.82 -16.23
CA ASP A 128 -9.95 23.18 -16.78
C ASP A 128 -10.31 23.13 -18.28
N GLU A 129 -11.42 22.48 -18.62
CA GLU A 129 -12.06 22.70 -19.93
C GLU A 129 -13.59 22.52 -19.92
N LYS A 130 -14.23 22.91 -18.82
CA LYS A 130 -15.70 23.09 -18.77
C LYS A 130 -16.08 24.40 -18.08
N ARG A 131 -15.77 25.50 -18.74
CA ARG A 131 -16.38 26.85 -18.64
C ARG A 131 -15.74 27.59 -19.81
N GLU A 132 -16.35 27.66 -20.98
CA GLU A 132 -17.42 28.60 -21.25
C GLU A 132 -18.36 28.06 -22.35
N GLY A 133 -19.60 27.76 -21.95
CA GLY A 133 -20.72 27.72 -22.86
C GLY A 133 -21.64 28.91 -22.57
N GLY A 134 -21.72 29.85 -23.51
CA GLY A 134 -22.97 30.50 -23.89
C GLY A 134 -23.35 31.83 -23.22
N LYS A 135 -23.18 32.93 -23.97
CA LYS A 135 -24.13 34.07 -24.11
C LYS A 135 -23.61 34.93 -25.26
N GLY A 136 -24.26 35.15 -26.40
CA GLY A 136 -25.68 35.35 -26.66
C GLY A 136 -25.89 36.81 -27.06
N ARG A 137 -26.52 37.04 -28.23
CA ARG A 137 -26.95 38.32 -28.86
C ARG A 137 -25.86 38.94 -29.76
N GLY A 138 -26.11 39.36 -30.99
CA GLY A 138 -27.33 39.62 -31.75
C GLY A 138 -27.08 40.82 -32.67
N LEU A 139 -27.79 40.86 -33.80
CA LEU A 139 -28.08 42.04 -34.62
C LEU A 139 -26.90 42.64 -35.41
N SER A 140 -26.84 42.36 -36.71
CA SER A 140 -27.30 43.28 -37.77
C SER A 140 -27.09 42.67 -39.15
#